data_AF-A0A920C176-F1
#
_entry.id   AF-A0A920C176-F1
#
_cell.length_a   1.000
_cell.length_b   1.000
_cell.length_c   1.000
_cell.angle_alpha   90.00
_cell.angle_beta   90.00
_cell.angle_gamma   90.00
#
_symmetry.space_group_name_H-M   'P 1'
#
loop_
_entity.id
_entity.type
_entity.pdbx_description
1 polymer ?
#
loop_
_entity_poly.entity_id
_entity_poly.type
_entity_poly.pdbx_seq_one_letter_code
_entity_poly.pdbx_strand_id
1 'polypeptide(L)' 'MPQVKHVEDHPIEDVFGSEILPGDTYWVFNGVIVNDLNLRVYLLERQQVECFQVM' A
#
# COMPACT_ATOMS: atom_id res chain seq x y z
N MET A 1 -33.30 -8.12 2.96
CA MET A 1 -32.60 -6.85 3.28
C MET A 1 -31.12 -7.12 3.13
N PRO A 2 -30.36 -6.34 2.34
CA PRO A 2 -28.92 -6.54 2.25
C PRO A 2 -28.31 -6.30 3.63
N GLN A 3 -27.52 -7.25 4.12
CA GLN A 3 -26.80 -7.10 5.38
C GLN A 3 -25.56 -6.26 5.10
N VAL A 4 -25.46 -5.08 5.72
CA VAL A 4 -24.24 -4.29 5.72
C VAL A 4 -23.28 -4.99 6.68
N LYS A 5 -22.30 -5.69 6.12
CA LYS A 5 -21.17 -6.25 6.88
C LYS A 5 -20.16 -5.12 7.01
N HIS A 6 -19.95 -4.61 8.23
CA HIS A 6 -18.79 -3.77 8.50
C HIS A 6 -17.55 -4.67 8.38
N VAL A 7 -16.70 -4.37 7.39
CA VAL A 7 -15.31 -4.84 7.39
C VAL A 7 -14.64 -4.13 8.56
N GLU A 8 -13.84 -4.83 9.37
CA GLU A 8 -13.11 -4.17 10.45
C GLU A 8 -12.08 -3.25 9.81
N ASP A 9 -12.19 -1.94 10.06
CA ASP A 9 -11.18 -1.01 9.58
C ASP A 9 -9.85 -1.33 10.26
N HIS A 10 -8.81 -1.58 9.47
CA HIS A 10 -7.49 -1.95 9.98
C HIS A 10 -6.70 -0.72 10.44
N PRO A 11 -5.86 -0.83 11.49
CA PRO A 11 -5.22 0.33 12.11
C PRO A 11 -4.13 0.99 11.24
N ILE A 12 -3.72 0.32 10.16
CA ILE A 12 -2.64 0.76 9.29
C ILE A 12 -3.16 0.69 7.85
N GLU A 13 -3.06 1.81 7.15
CA GLU A 13 -3.30 1.93 5.71
C GLU A 13 -2.01 2.34 5.01
N ASP A 14 -1.88 1.95 3.76
CA ASP A 14 -0.82 2.42 2.90
C ASP A 14 -1.12 3.81 2.30
N VAL A 15 -0.15 4.38 1.59
CA VAL A 15 -0.25 5.71 0.96
C VAL A 15 -1.39 5.85 -0.06
N PHE A 16 -1.99 4.75 -0.50
CA PHE A 16 -3.13 4.71 -1.42
C PHE A 16 -4.46 4.44 -0.71
N GLY A 17 -4.46 4.32 0.63
CA GLY A 17 -5.64 3.99 1.44
C GLY A 17 -5.97 2.51 1.44
N SER A 18 -5.05 1.63 1.01
CA SER A 18 -5.23 0.19 1.14
C SER A 18 -4.87 -0.25 2.55
N GLU A 19 -5.80 -0.94 3.20
CA GLU A 19 -5.59 -1.54 4.52
C GLU A 19 -4.45 -2.56 4.51
N ILE A 20 -3.64 -2.55 5.58
CA ILE A 20 -2.63 -3.56 5.84
C ILE A 20 -3.24 -4.64 6.74
N LEU A 21 -3.39 -5.85 6.21
CA LEU A 21 -3.99 -6.98 6.91
C LEU A 21 -2.92 -7.80 7.66
N PRO A 22 -3.32 -8.60 8.67
CA PRO A 22 -2.42 -9.55 9.31
C PRO A 22 -1.83 -10.53 8.28
N GLY A 23 -0.51 -10.52 8.14
CA GLY A 23 0.24 -11.36 7.20
C GLY A 23 0.68 -10.64 5.93
N ASP A 24 0.20 -9.42 5.68
CA ASP A 24 0.68 -8.61 4.57
C ASP A 24 2.12 -8.14 4.81
N THR A 25 2.85 -7.98 3.70
CA THR A 25 4.16 -7.33 3.70
C THR A 25 3.99 -5.89 3.29
N TYR A 26 4.64 -4.98 4.02
CA TYR A 26 4.65 -3.55 3.72
C TYR A 26 6.03 -2.95 3.99
N TRP A 27 6.25 -1.80 3.39
CA TRP A 27 7.51 -1.08 3.39
C TRP A 27 7.29 0.32 3.95
N VAL A 28 8.28 0.85 4.67
CA VAL A 28 8.22 2.19 5.27
C VAL A 28 9.32 3.07 4.69
N PHE A 29 8.92 4.13 3.99
CA PHE A 29 9.82 5.11 3.38
C PHE A 29 9.60 6.48 3.99
N ASN A 30 10.54 6.98 4.81
CA ASN A 30 10.41 8.29 5.49
C ASN A 30 9.07 8.46 6.23
N GLY A 31 8.56 7.38 6.84
CA GLY A 31 7.26 7.36 7.54
C GLY A 31 6.04 7.10 6.64
N VAL A 32 6.21 6.99 5.33
CA VAL A 32 5.16 6.60 4.38
C VAL A 32 5.08 5.09 4.32
N ILE A 33 3.89 4.53 4.56
CA ILE A 33 3.62 3.10 4.50
C ILE A 33 3.19 2.73 3.08
N VAL A 34 3.76 1.66 2.55
CA VAL A 34 3.49 1.18 1.18
C VAL A 34 3.30 -0.32 1.24
N ASN A 35 2.11 -0.80 0.88
CA ASN A 35 1.85 -2.23 0.75
C ASN A 35 2.72 -2.82 -0.38
N ASP A 36 3.19 -4.06 -0.25
CA ASP A 36 4.01 -4.71 -1.28
C ASP A 36 3.33 -4.71 -2.67
N LEU A 37 2.01 -4.88 -2.71
CA LEU A 37 1.22 -4.83 -3.94
C LEU A 37 1.30 -3.47 -4.65
N ASN A 38 1.47 -2.39 -3.88
CA ASN A 38 1.55 -1.02 -4.38
C ASN A 38 3.00 -0.51 -4.48
N LEU A 39 3.98 -1.31 -4.06
CA LEU A 39 5.39 -0.89 -4.01
C LEU A 39 5.90 -0.45 -5.38
N ARG A 40 5.62 -1.21 -6.42
CA ARG A 40 6.08 -0.89 -7.78
C ARG A 40 5.54 0.45 -8.27
N VAL A 41 4.24 0.70 -8.05
CA VAL A 41 3.59 1.97 -8.44
C VAL A 41 4.19 3.12 -7.64
N TYR A 42 4.35 2.94 -6.33
CA TYR A 42 4.98 3.94 -5.47
C TYR A 42 6.41 4.29 -5.92
N LEU A 43 7.25 3.31 -6.23
CA LEU A 43 8.64 3.54 -6.64
C LEU A 43 8.73 4.28 -7.98
N LEU A 44 7.86 3.93 -8.94
CA LEU A 44 7.82 4.60 -10.24
C LEU A 44 7.30 6.03 -10.15
N GLU A 45 6.20 6.25 -9.42
CA GLU A 45 5.51 7.55 -9.40
C GLU A 45 6.09 8.54 -8.39
N ARG A 46 6.52 8.07 -7.22
CA ARG A 46 6.85 8.94 -6.07
C ARG A 46 8.34 9.04 -5.80
N GLN A 47 9.10 7.97 -6.08
CA GLN A 47 10.55 7.96 -5.87
C GLN A 47 11.35 8.18 -7.16
N GLN A 48 10.70 8.12 -8.34
CA GLN A 48 11.34 8.29 -9.66
C GLN A 48 12.63 7.48 -9.78
N VAL A 49 12.66 6.27 -9.22
CA VAL A 49 13.88 5.47 -9.21
C VAL A 49 14.13 5.01 -10.64
N GLU A 50 15.12 5.62 -11.32
CA GLU A 50 15.42 5.37 -12.74
C GLU A 50 15.66 3.87 -13.02
N CYS A 51 16.12 3.10 -12.04
CA CYS A 51 16.35 1.66 -12.18
C CYS A 51 15.08 0.83 -12.41
N PHE A 52 13.88 1.38 -12.22
CA PHE A 52 12.60 0.74 -12.57
C PHE A 52 12.00 1.24 -13.89
N GLN A 53 12.57 2.26 -14.52
CA GLN A 53 12.10 2.78 -15.81
C GLN A 53 12.64 1.98 -17.01
N VAL A 54 13.45 0.96 -16.78
CA VAL A 54 14.08 0.16 -17.84
C VAL A 54 13.21 -1.07 -18.17
N MET A 55 12.09 -0.86 -18.85
CA MET A 55 11.43 -1.90 -19.67
C MET A 55 10.84 -1.29 -20.93
#